data_AF-A0A4Y9F5J2-F1
#
_entry.id   AF-A0A4Y9F5J2-F1
#
_cell.length_a   1.000
_cell.length_b   1.000
_cell.length_c   1.000
_cell.angle_alpha   90.00
_cell.angle_beta   90.00
_cell.angle_gamma   90.00
#
_symmetry.space_group_name_H-M   'P 1'
#
loop_
_entity.id
_entity.type
_entity.pdbx_description
1 polymer ?
#
loop_
_entity_poly.entity_id
_entity_poly.type
_entity_poly.pdbx_seq_one_letter_code
_entity_poly.pdbx_strand_id
1 'polypeptide(L)'
;MTQNPLLTESSLPYHLPDFAAIRAEHYLPVLEIGLAEARSTYTAIAELTDEPTFDNVVAPLERPSDTLERTTKVFYNLVSADGTPELLALEGGITEKLTQLENDLYLNPAIFAKLDAVYRGRQEAELTDEQVRLTEKLHQSFTLAGVALSDADREELASLNLAIAQAQTSYGQGTGGC
;
A
#
# COMPACT_ATOMS: atom_id res chain seq x y z
N MET A 1 -15.90 18.01 -17.79
CA MET A 1 -15.56 16.73 -17.13
C MET A 1 -15.32 17.06 -15.68
N THR A 2 -16.20 16.60 -14.79
CA THR A 2 -16.09 16.89 -13.35
C THR A 2 -14.84 16.16 -12.84
N GLN A 3 -13.84 16.93 -12.41
CA GLN A 3 -12.56 16.39 -11.93
C GLN A 3 -12.80 15.66 -10.61
N ASN A 4 -12.36 14.41 -10.49
CA ASN A 4 -12.54 13.64 -9.26
C ASN A 4 -11.66 14.24 -8.15
N PRO A 5 -12.23 14.64 -6.99
CA PRO A 5 -11.51 15.36 -5.93
C PRO A 5 -10.39 14.54 -5.26
N LEU A 6 -10.40 13.21 -5.42
CA LEU A 6 -9.36 12.33 -4.88
C LEU A 6 -8.14 12.22 -5.80
N LEU A 7 -8.22 12.64 -7.08
CA LEU A 7 -7.10 12.54 -8.03
C LEU A 7 -6.00 13.55 -7.82
N THR A 8 -6.30 14.69 -7.20
CA THR A 8 -5.32 15.76 -6.98
C THR A 8 -5.21 16.07 -5.51
N GLU A 9 -4.06 16.60 -5.10
CA GLU A 9 -3.89 17.12 -3.75
C GLU A 9 -4.88 18.27 -3.49
N SER A 10 -5.38 18.34 -2.27
CA SER A 10 -6.34 19.37 -1.88
C SER A 10 -5.66 20.73 -1.80
N SER A 11 -6.38 21.76 -2.24
CA SER A 11 -5.99 23.17 -2.10
C SER A 11 -6.41 23.79 -0.77
N LEU A 12 -7.15 23.05 0.07
CA LEU A 12 -7.52 23.51 1.41
C LEU A 12 -6.29 23.55 2.35
N PRO A 13 -6.35 24.32 3.45
CA PRO A 13 -5.23 24.43 4.38
C PRO A 13 -4.69 23.07 4.84
N TYR A 14 -3.37 22.91 4.83
CA TYR A 14 -2.68 21.66 5.18
C TYR A 14 -3.08 20.46 4.32
N HIS A 15 -3.57 20.71 3.09
CA HIS A 15 -4.05 19.68 2.17
C HIS A 15 -5.23 18.87 2.73
N LEU A 16 -6.04 19.49 3.59
CA LEU A 16 -7.25 18.88 4.14
C LEU A 16 -8.14 18.34 3.02
N PRO A 17 -8.53 17.05 3.02
CA PRO A 17 -9.45 16.52 2.01
C PRO A 17 -10.73 17.34 1.94
N ASP A 18 -11.19 17.66 0.73
CA ASP A 18 -12.47 18.34 0.53
C ASP A 18 -13.63 17.35 0.71
N PHE A 19 -13.92 17.01 1.98
CA PHE A 19 -14.96 16.04 2.35
C PHE A 19 -16.34 16.42 1.78
N ALA A 20 -16.62 17.70 1.56
CA ALA A 20 -17.89 18.15 0.98
C ALA A 20 -18.04 17.77 -0.50
N ALA A 21 -16.92 17.61 -1.21
CA ALA A 21 -16.90 17.21 -2.62
C ALA A 21 -16.79 15.68 -2.83
N ILE A 22 -16.37 14.93 -1.81
CA ILE A 22 -16.10 13.48 -1.92
C ILE A 22 -17.40 12.68 -1.82
N ARG A 23 -17.55 11.68 -2.69
CA ARG A 23 -18.71 10.78 -2.77
C ARG A 23 -18.25 9.34 -2.94
N ALA A 24 -19.09 8.38 -2.58
CA ALA A 24 -18.78 6.95 -2.70
C ALA A 24 -18.33 6.54 -4.12
N GLU A 25 -18.98 7.08 -5.15
CA GLU A 25 -18.65 6.84 -6.57
C GLU A 25 -17.25 7.31 -7.00
N HIS A 26 -16.59 8.16 -6.21
CA HIS A 26 -15.25 8.66 -6.51
C HIS A 26 -14.14 7.65 -6.16
N TYR A 27 -14.40 6.70 -5.26
CA TYR A 27 -13.33 5.85 -4.70
C TYR A 27 -12.79 4.83 -5.69
N LEU A 28 -13.64 3.95 -6.23
CA LEU A 28 -13.16 2.85 -7.08
C LEU A 28 -12.33 3.33 -8.28
N PRO A 29 -12.75 4.34 -9.07
CA PRO A 29 -11.94 4.79 -10.21
C PRO A 29 -10.55 5.30 -9.81
N VAL A 30 -10.43 5.99 -8.67
CA VAL A 30 -9.15 6.56 -8.22
C VAL A 30 -8.29 5.52 -7.53
N LEU A 31 -8.91 4.58 -6.81
CA LEU A 31 -8.22 3.44 -6.24
C LEU A 31 -7.54 2.61 -7.34
N GLU A 32 -8.23 2.30 -8.43
CA GLU A 32 -7.65 1.55 -9.54
C GLU A 32 -6.44 2.26 -10.18
N ILE A 33 -6.49 3.59 -10.28
CA ILE A 33 -5.35 4.40 -10.74
C ILE A 33 -4.18 4.28 -9.75
N GLY A 34 -4.43 4.45 -8.45
CA GLY A 34 -3.40 4.34 -7.43
C GLY A 34 -2.79 2.93 -7.32
N LEU A 35 -3.61 1.89 -7.48
CA LEU A 35 -3.16 0.49 -7.54
C LEU A 35 -2.24 0.27 -8.75
N ALA A 36 -2.59 0.82 -9.92
CA ALA A 36 -1.78 0.71 -11.13
C ALA A 36 -0.45 1.47 -10.99
N GLU A 37 -0.46 2.66 -10.41
CA GLU A 37 0.76 3.42 -10.08
C GLU A 37 1.68 2.63 -9.15
N ALA A 38 1.14 2.08 -8.05
CA ALA A 38 1.94 1.30 -7.10
C ALA A 38 2.54 0.03 -7.74
N ARG A 39 1.75 -0.69 -8.54
CA ARG A 39 2.23 -1.86 -9.31
C ARG A 39 3.34 -1.47 -10.28
N SER A 40 3.19 -0.35 -10.98
CA SER A 40 4.22 0.16 -11.89
C SER A 40 5.53 0.47 -11.15
N THR A 41 5.45 1.07 -9.96
CA THR A 41 6.62 1.32 -9.10
C THR A 41 7.30 0.00 -8.71
N TYR A 42 6.52 -0.99 -8.28
CA TYR A 42 7.05 -2.31 -7.90
C TYR A 42 7.70 -3.04 -9.08
N THR A 43 7.09 -3.00 -10.27
CA THR A 43 7.70 -3.55 -11.49
C THR A 43 9.02 -2.88 -11.81
N ALA A 44 9.08 -1.54 -11.75
CA ALA A 44 10.32 -0.81 -12.03
C ALA A 44 11.46 -1.19 -11.07
N ILE A 45 11.16 -1.41 -9.78
CA ILE A 45 12.15 -1.89 -8.81
C ILE A 45 12.58 -3.33 -9.11
N ALA A 46 11.61 -4.23 -9.39
CA ALA A 46 11.88 -5.64 -9.66
C ALA A 46 12.78 -5.82 -10.91
N GLU A 47 12.58 -4.98 -11.93
CA GLU A 47 13.30 -5.01 -13.20
C GLU A 47 14.56 -4.12 -13.23
N LEU A 48 14.87 -3.43 -12.13
CA LEU A 48 16.00 -2.51 -12.04
C LEU A 48 17.32 -3.21 -12.41
N THR A 49 18.03 -2.68 -13.41
CA THR A 49 19.34 -3.20 -13.83
C THR A 49 20.51 -2.47 -13.19
N ASP A 50 20.30 -1.22 -12.79
CA ASP A 50 21.30 -0.40 -12.12
C ASP A 50 21.61 -0.92 -10.71
N GLU A 51 22.68 -0.40 -10.11
CA GLU A 51 23.04 -0.72 -8.74
C GLU A 51 21.89 -0.31 -7.79
N PRO A 52 21.43 -1.22 -6.90
CA PRO A 52 20.42 -0.89 -5.91
C PRO A 52 20.93 0.16 -4.92
N THR A 53 20.17 1.23 -4.74
CA THR A 53 20.44 2.34 -3.83
C THR A 53 19.20 2.66 -3.00
N PHE A 54 19.37 3.49 -1.97
CA PHE A 54 18.23 4.00 -1.22
C PHE A 54 17.21 4.72 -2.13
N ASP A 55 17.67 5.56 -3.06
CA ASP A 55 16.80 6.43 -3.87
C ASP A 55 16.02 5.68 -4.96
N ASN A 56 16.57 4.59 -5.51
CA ASN A 56 15.92 3.81 -6.58
C ASN A 56 15.21 2.54 -6.08
N VAL A 57 15.34 2.19 -4.79
CA VAL A 57 14.65 1.03 -4.18
C VAL A 57 13.86 1.44 -2.94
N VAL A 58 14.52 1.96 -1.91
CA VAL A 58 13.91 2.17 -0.59
C VAL A 58 12.90 3.32 -0.61
N ALA A 59 13.28 4.48 -1.14
CA ALA A 59 12.39 5.63 -1.19
C ALA A 59 11.11 5.38 -2.02
N PRO A 60 11.17 4.74 -3.22
CA PRO A 60 9.96 4.39 -3.96
C PRO A 60 9.08 3.33 -3.28
N LEU A 61 9.65 2.43 -2.46
CA LEU A 61 8.87 1.44 -1.70
C LEU A 61 8.05 2.08 -0.57
N GLU A 62 8.54 3.15 0.06
CA GLU A 62 7.82 3.84 1.13
C GLU A 62 6.60 4.61 0.59
N ARG A 63 6.69 5.11 -0.66
CA ARG A 63 5.65 5.92 -1.27
C ARG A 63 5.39 5.53 -2.73
N PRO A 64 4.80 4.35 -2.98
CA PRO A 64 4.66 3.81 -4.33
C PRO A 64 3.54 4.47 -5.15
N SER A 65 2.59 5.13 -4.50
CA SER A 65 1.55 5.94 -5.14
C SER A 65 0.94 6.95 -4.16
N ASP A 66 1.11 8.24 -4.45
CA ASP A 66 0.45 9.35 -3.73
C ASP A 66 -1.07 9.31 -3.87
N THR A 67 -1.55 8.86 -5.04
CA THR A 67 -2.98 8.72 -5.34
C THR A 67 -3.61 7.64 -4.47
N LEU A 68 -2.96 6.48 -4.35
CA LEU A 68 -3.42 5.39 -3.52
C LEU A 68 -3.41 5.80 -2.04
N GLU A 69 -2.32 6.38 -1.56
CA GLU A 69 -2.17 6.82 -0.17
C GLU A 69 -3.27 7.80 0.23
N ARG A 70 -3.51 8.84 -0.59
CA ARG A 70 -4.56 9.83 -0.33
C ARG A 70 -5.95 9.20 -0.33
N THR A 71 -6.23 8.33 -1.28
CA THR A 71 -7.55 7.71 -1.46
C THR A 71 -7.89 6.78 -0.31
N THR A 72 -6.97 5.91 0.10
CA THR A 72 -7.19 4.94 1.17
C THR A 72 -7.26 5.61 2.54
N LYS A 73 -6.43 6.62 2.82
CA LYS A 73 -6.50 7.41 4.06
C LYS A 73 -7.87 8.02 4.28
N VAL A 74 -8.44 8.66 3.24
CA VAL A 74 -9.78 9.25 3.33
C VAL A 74 -10.86 8.17 3.44
N PHE A 75 -10.75 7.10 2.65
CA PHE A 75 -11.72 6.01 2.67
C PHE A 75 -11.87 5.38 4.06
N TYR A 76 -10.76 4.92 4.65
CA TYR A 76 -10.80 4.24 5.95
C TYR A 76 -11.09 5.21 7.10
N ASN A 77 -10.78 6.50 6.97
CA ASN A 77 -11.25 7.51 7.91
C ASN A 77 -12.79 7.60 7.92
N LEU A 78 -13.43 7.70 6.74
CA LEU A 78 -14.89 7.77 6.65
C LEU A 78 -15.56 6.47 7.06
N VAL A 79 -15.07 5.31 6.61
CA VAL A 79 -15.61 4.00 7.00
C VAL A 79 -15.60 3.83 8.52
N SER A 80 -14.53 4.27 9.19
CA SER A 80 -14.43 4.16 10.65
C SER A 80 -15.27 5.18 11.42
N ALA A 81 -15.48 6.38 10.88
CA ALA A 81 -16.09 7.49 11.62
C ALA A 81 -17.57 7.73 11.27
N ASP A 82 -17.93 7.54 10.01
CA ASP A 82 -19.25 7.87 9.42
C ASP A 82 -19.55 6.91 8.25
N GLY A 83 -19.43 5.60 8.50
CA GLY A 83 -19.59 4.56 7.49
C GLY A 83 -21.03 4.48 6.97
N THR A 84 -21.29 5.08 5.81
CA THR A 84 -22.60 4.95 5.14
C THR A 84 -22.75 3.57 4.47
N PRO A 85 -23.99 3.10 4.20
CA PRO A 85 -24.20 1.83 3.50
C PRO A 85 -23.45 1.72 2.17
N GLU A 86 -23.33 2.83 1.43
CA GLU A 86 -22.60 2.89 0.17
C GLU A 86 -21.09 2.72 0.37
N LEU A 87 -20.51 3.31 1.42
CA LEU A 87 -19.08 3.17 1.73
C LEU A 87 -18.75 1.77 2.25
N LEU A 88 -19.58 1.23 3.15
CA LEU A 88 -19.41 -0.11 3.70
C LEU A 88 -19.51 -1.20 2.61
N ALA A 89 -20.37 -0.99 1.61
CA ALA A 89 -20.48 -1.90 0.46
C ALA A 89 -19.21 -1.95 -0.40
N LEU A 90 -18.37 -0.90 -0.37
CA LEU A 90 -17.09 -0.87 -1.10
C LEU A 90 -15.95 -1.53 -0.31
N GLU A 91 -16.02 -1.49 1.02
CA GLU A 91 -14.91 -1.84 1.92
C GLU A 91 -14.31 -3.21 1.61
N GLY A 92 -15.13 -4.26 1.50
CA GLY A 92 -14.64 -5.61 1.24
C GLY A 92 -13.81 -5.72 -0.05
N GLY A 93 -14.32 -5.15 -1.15
CA GLY A 93 -13.61 -5.18 -2.43
C GLY A 93 -12.34 -4.32 -2.45
N ILE A 94 -12.34 -3.20 -1.72
CA ILE A 94 -11.16 -2.34 -1.58
C ILE A 94 -10.09 -3.02 -0.73
N THR A 95 -10.48 -3.56 0.43
CA THR A 95 -9.58 -4.30 1.32
C THR A 95 -8.95 -5.49 0.60
N GLU A 96 -9.73 -6.27 -0.16
CA GLU A 96 -9.19 -7.38 -0.96
C GLU A 96 -8.11 -6.93 -1.95
N LYS A 97 -8.37 -5.85 -2.71
CA LYS A 97 -7.41 -5.31 -3.68
C LYS A 97 -6.12 -4.81 -3.03
N LEU A 98 -6.22 -4.19 -1.86
CA LEU A 98 -5.06 -3.72 -1.10
C LEU A 98 -4.24 -4.89 -0.55
N THR A 99 -4.90 -5.92 0.00
CA THR A 99 -4.22 -7.14 0.45
C THR A 99 -3.50 -7.86 -0.71
N GLN A 100 -4.10 -7.89 -1.90
CA GLN A 100 -3.42 -8.42 -3.09
C GLN A 100 -2.18 -7.59 -3.44
N LEU A 101 -2.28 -6.26 -3.42
CA LEU A 101 -1.12 -5.37 -3.67
C LEU A 101 0.00 -5.56 -2.63
N GLU A 102 -0.35 -5.74 -1.36
CA GLU A 102 0.62 -6.03 -0.29
C GLU A 102 1.30 -7.37 -0.48
N ASN A 103 0.56 -8.42 -0.86
CA ASN A 103 1.13 -9.72 -1.21
C ASN A 103 2.09 -9.60 -2.41
N ASP A 104 1.69 -8.86 -3.46
CA ASP A 104 2.51 -8.62 -4.64
C ASP A 104 3.81 -7.87 -4.33
N LEU A 105 3.82 -7.07 -3.26
CA LEU A 105 5.00 -6.41 -2.75
C LEU A 105 5.86 -7.36 -1.91
N TYR A 106 5.32 -7.79 -0.76
CA TYR A 106 6.10 -8.42 0.30
C TYR A 106 6.51 -9.85 -0.02
N LEU A 107 5.80 -10.54 -0.92
CA LEU A 107 6.13 -11.89 -1.35
C LEU A 107 7.00 -11.91 -2.61
N ASN A 108 7.35 -10.75 -3.18
CA ASN A 108 8.14 -10.67 -4.40
C ASN A 108 9.65 -10.83 -4.12
N PRO A 109 10.27 -11.93 -4.57
CA PRO A 109 11.68 -12.21 -4.27
C PRO A 109 12.63 -11.28 -5.03
N ALA A 110 12.22 -10.76 -6.20
CA ALA A 110 13.06 -9.86 -6.99
C ALA A 110 13.21 -8.50 -6.30
N ILE A 111 12.10 -7.94 -5.81
CA ILE A 111 12.11 -6.69 -5.03
C ILE A 111 12.92 -6.87 -3.74
N PHE A 112 12.72 -7.98 -3.03
CA PHE A 112 13.48 -8.25 -1.81
C PHE A 112 14.98 -8.38 -2.07
N ALA A 113 15.40 -9.01 -3.17
CA ALA A 113 16.82 -9.08 -3.52
C ALA A 113 17.44 -7.68 -3.72
N LYS A 114 16.70 -6.72 -4.29
CA LYS A 114 17.14 -5.33 -4.42
C LYS A 114 17.25 -4.64 -3.07
N LEU A 115 16.22 -4.79 -2.23
CA LEU A 115 16.21 -4.23 -0.88
C LEU A 115 17.34 -4.81 -0.01
N ASP A 116 17.60 -6.11 -0.10
CA ASP A 116 18.64 -6.80 0.65
C ASP A 116 20.04 -6.30 0.27
N ALA A 117 20.28 -5.99 -1.01
CA ALA A 117 21.52 -5.36 -1.44
C ALA A 117 21.73 -3.98 -0.78
N VAL A 118 20.72 -3.12 -0.79
CA VAL A 118 20.77 -1.81 -0.11
C VAL A 118 20.96 -1.99 1.39
N TYR A 119 20.23 -2.91 2.01
CA TYR A 119 20.34 -3.22 3.42
C TYR A 119 21.77 -3.64 3.81
N ARG A 120 22.43 -4.50 3.04
CA ARG A 120 23.80 -4.94 3.33
C ARG A 120 24.82 -3.80 3.24
N GLY A 121 24.65 -2.89 2.29
CA GLY A 121 25.54 -1.73 2.09
C GLY A 121 25.20 -0.50 2.95
N ARG A 122 24.08 -0.50 3.68
CA ARG A 122 23.52 0.71 4.30
C ARG A 122 24.43 1.48 5.27
N GLN A 123 25.38 0.79 5.91
CA GLN A 123 26.32 1.39 6.87
C GLN A 123 27.54 2.02 6.17
N GLU A 124 27.79 1.63 4.93
CA GLU A 124 28.91 2.12 4.12
C GLU A 124 28.45 3.17 3.10
N ALA A 125 27.17 3.13 2.72
CA ALA A 125 26.53 4.20 1.97
C ALA A 125 26.42 5.46 2.84
N GLU A 126 26.65 6.64 2.26
CA GLU A 126 26.55 7.96 2.92
C GLU A 126 25.08 8.34 3.24
N LEU A 127 24.33 7.41 3.83
CA LEU A 127 22.94 7.57 4.23
C LEU A 127 22.85 8.29 5.57
N THR A 128 21.76 9.03 5.76
CA THR A 128 21.39 9.56 7.07
C THR A 128 20.88 8.45 8.00
N ASP A 129 20.91 8.69 9.31
CA ASP A 129 20.38 7.75 10.32
C ASP A 129 18.91 7.35 10.05
N GLU A 130 18.10 8.28 9.56
CA GLU A 130 16.69 8.02 9.21
C GLU A 130 16.57 7.09 8.00
N GLN A 131 17.40 7.28 6.96
CA GLN A 131 17.43 6.43 5.78
C GLN A 131 17.93 5.01 6.11
N VAL A 132 18.94 4.89 6.97
CA VAL A 132 19.39 3.59 7.50
C VAL A 132 18.24 2.92 8.24
N ARG A 133 17.57 3.65 9.13
CA ARG A 133 16.46 3.10 9.93
C ARG A 133 15.29 2.66 9.06
N LEU A 134 14.92 3.43 8.04
CA LEU A 134 13.86 3.08 7.11
C LEU A 134 14.20 1.79 6.34
N THR A 135 15.44 1.69 5.85
CA THR A 135 15.94 0.49 5.14
C THR A 135 15.83 -0.75 6.03
N GLU A 136 16.23 -0.65 7.30
CA GLU A 136 16.13 -1.76 8.25
C GLU A 136 14.70 -2.16 8.55
N LYS A 137 13.81 -1.17 8.73
CA LYS A 137 12.39 -1.41 9.01
C LYS A 137 11.72 -2.13 7.84
N LEU A 138 11.95 -1.68 6.61
CA LEU A 138 11.40 -2.32 5.43
C LEU A 138 11.95 -3.74 5.26
N HIS A 139 13.26 -3.95 5.42
CA HIS A 139 13.86 -5.30 5.34
C HIS A 139 13.25 -6.26 6.37
N GLN A 140 13.05 -5.78 7.60
CA GLN A 140 12.37 -6.54 8.64
C GLN A 140 10.92 -6.88 8.24
N SER A 141 10.16 -5.91 7.70
CA SER A 141 8.78 -6.14 7.23
C SER A 141 8.70 -7.23 6.16
N PHE A 142 9.58 -7.20 5.15
CA PHE A 142 9.65 -8.27 4.13
C PHE A 142 9.97 -9.63 4.73
N THR A 143 10.92 -9.68 5.67
CA THR A 143 11.31 -10.92 6.35
C THR A 143 10.14 -11.51 7.13
N LEU A 144 9.44 -10.68 7.91
CA LEU A 144 8.29 -11.10 8.72
C LEU A 144 7.07 -11.45 7.86
N ALA A 145 6.93 -10.85 6.68
CA ALA A 145 5.88 -11.16 5.73
C ALA A 145 6.12 -12.47 4.96
N GLY A 146 7.25 -13.16 5.19
CA GLY A 146 7.46 -14.51 4.66
C GLY A 146 8.13 -14.56 3.29
N VAL A 147 8.85 -13.51 2.86
CA VAL A 147 9.53 -13.51 1.55
C VAL A 147 10.55 -14.65 1.37
N ALA A 148 11.09 -15.17 2.48
CA ALA A 148 12.05 -16.28 2.50
C ALA A 148 11.41 -17.68 2.46
N LEU A 149 10.08 -17.76 2.42
CA LEU A 149 9.36 -19.03 2.32
C LEU A 149 9.50 -19.66 0.93
N SER A 150 9.17 -20.94 0.81
CA SER A 150 9.10 -21.61 -0.49
C SER A 150 7.95 -21.03 -1.35
N ASP A 151 7.98 -21.26 -2.66
CA ASP A 151 6.92 -20.77 -3.56
C ASP A 151 5.53 -21.26 -3.14
N ALA A 152 5.42 -22.53 -2.76
CA ALA A 152 4.17 -23.14 -2.28
C ALA A 152 3.69 -22.49 -0.97
N ASP A 153 4.60 -22.30 -0.01
CA ASP A 153 4.26 -21.68 1.27
C ASP A 153 3.88 -20.20 1.11
N ARG A 154 4.48 -19.49 0.14
CA ARG A 154 4.10 -18.10 -0.17
C ARG A 154 2.71 -18.02 -0.79
N GLU A 155 2.34 -18.95 -1.66
CA GLU A 155 0.99 -19.01 -2.24
C GLU A 155 -0.08 -19.32 -1.17
N GLU A 156 0.23 -20.23 -0.24
CA GLU A 156 -0.62 -20.51 0.91
C GLU A 156 -0.76 -19.26 1.81
N LEU A 157 0.36 -18.59 2.13
CA LEU A 157 0.35 -17.37 2.94
C LEU A 157 -0.45 -16.24 2.28
N ALA A 158 -0.32 -16.05 0.96
CA ALA A 158 -1.11 -15.08 0.22
C ALA A 158 -2.62 -15.34 0.34
N SER A 159 -3.02 -16.62 0.25
CA SER A 159 -4.41 -17.05 0.40
C SER A 159 -4.93 -16.82 1.83
N LEU A 160 -4.10 -17.09 2.84
CA LEU A 160 -4.43 -16.86 4.24
C LEU A 160 -4.60 -15.37 4.55
N ASN A 161 -3.73 -14.51 4.02
CA ASN A 161 -3.84 -13.06 4.19
C ASN A 161 -5.18 -12.53 3.66
N LEU A 162 -5.63 -13.02 2.49
CA LEU A 162 -6.95 -12.67 1.94
C LEU A 162 -8.09 -13.13 2.86
N ALA A 163 -8.04 -14.35 3.36
CA ALA A 163 -9.07 -14.88 4.27
C ALA A 163 -9.13 -14.08 5.59
N ILE A 164 -7.98 -13.67 6.14
CA ILE A 164 -7.90 -12.84 7.34
C ILE A 164 -8.52 -11.46 7.07
N ALA A 165 -8.16 -10.82 5.95
CA ALA A 165 -8.68 -9.50 5.61
C ALA A 165 -10.21 -9.50 5.43
N GLN A 166 -10.75 -10.55 4.80
CA GLN A 166 -12.20 -10.77 4.68
C GLN A 166 -12.87 -10.97 6.04
N ALA A 167 -12.27 -11.79 6.92
CA ALA A 167 -12.79 -12.04 8.26
C ALA A 167 -12.79 -10.77 9.14
N GLN A 168 -11.73 -9.96 9.07
CA GLN A 168 -11.63 -8.69 9.79
C GLN A 168 -12.67 -7.68 9.33
N THR A 169 -12.84 -7.52 8.01
CA THR A 169 -13.88 -6.65 7.43
C THR A 169 -15.27 -7.10 7.90
N SER A 170 -15.56 -8.41 7.81
CA SER A 170 -16.85 -8.97 8.24
C SER A 170 -17.12 -8.74 9.74
N TYR A 171 -16.09 -8.88 10.58
CA TYR A 171 -16.21 -8.62 12.01
C TYR A 171 -16.47 -7.14 12.33
N GLY A 172 -15.75 -6.22 11.66
CA GLY A 172 -15.95 -4.79 11.81
C GLY A 172 -17.38 -4.37 11.46
N GLN A 173 -17.90 -4.82 10.32
CA GLN A 173 -19.26 -4.55 9.89
C GLN A 173 -20.32 -5.17 10.83
N GLY A 174 -20.07 -6.36 11.36
CA GLY A 174 -20.99 -7.05 12.28
C GLY A 174 -21.08 -6.42 13.68
N THR A 175 -20.08 -5.63 14.10
CA THR A 175 -20.04 -4.99 15.42
C THR A 175 -20.44 -3.52 15.41
N GLY A 176 -20.40 -2.86 14.25
CA GLY A 176 -20.83 -1.45 14.07
C GLY A 176 -22.35 -1.25 13.94
N GLY A 177 -23.15 -2.31 13.94
CA GLY A 177 -24.60 -2.28 13.75
C GLY A 177 -25.43 -2.36 15.04
N CYS A 178 -25.08 -1.59 16.08
CA CYS A 178 -25.90 -1.41 17.29
C CYS A 178 -26.50 0.00 17.34
#